data_AF-A0A8W8L5C2-F1
#
_entry.id   AF-A0A8W8L5C2-F1
#
_cell.length_a   1.000
_cell.length_b   1.000
_cell.length_c   1.000
_cell.angle_alpha   90.00
_cell.angle_beta   90.00
_cell.angle_gamma   90.00
#
_symmetry.space_group_name_H-M   'P 1'
#
loop_
_entity.id
_entity.type
_entity.pdbx_description
1 polymer ?
#
loop_
_entity_poly.entity_id
_entity_poly.type
_entity_poly.pdbx_seq_one_letter_code
_entity_poly.pdbx_strand_id
1 'polypeptide(L)'
;MDKDRKGKDRKSTSFFHRPKKKDEKDKKASTLPGLSEGIAGMAMESMSQWEVNEKFEIMLDNLNLTEEKKKPLRQKGMEEKKAMLRMQLNADKIEVGSDHPAAFLEKLKNPELQGEERLEILKSLKVLLTSKPVSWVKEFGEDGLNMLLKHLVHCCNRKEERQSRLECVKCIKAFMNNTVSLDLDDLACLVCK
;
A
#
# COMPACT_ATOMS: atom_id res chain seq x y z
N MET A 1 -47.92 -49.69 31.70
CA MET A 1 -47.72 -48.76 32.83
C MET A 1 -47.96 -47.35 32.34
N ASP A 2 -49.02 -46.74 32.87
CA ASP A 2 -49.46 -45.36 32.74
C ASP A 2 -48.37 -44.30 32.95
N LYS A 3 -48.53 -43.13 32.31
CA LYS A 3 -48.99 -41.88 32.98
C LYS A 3 -49.05 -40.68 32.02
N ASP A 4 -50.27 -40.31 31.64
CA ASP A 4 -50.95 -39.04 31.96
C ASP A 4 -50.16 -37.74 32.21
N ARG A 5 -50.49 -36.67 31.44
CA ARG A 5 -51.20 -35.40 31.82
C ARG A 5 -50.74 -34.20 30.95
N LYS A 6 -51.57 -33.62 30.07
CA LYS A 6 -52.72 -32.67 30.23
C LYS A 6 -52.30 -31.19 30.39
N GLY A 7 -52.47 -30.37 29.34
CA GLY A 7 -53.43 -29.23 29.30
C GLY A 7 -52.68 -27.88 29.23
N LYS A 8 -53.18 -26.74 28.75
CA LYS A 8 -54.53 -26.28 28.36
C LYS A 8 -54.42 -24.91 27.65
N ASP A 9 -55.15 -24.74 26.55
CA ASP A 9 -56.05 -23.63 26.17
C ASP A 9 -55.76 -22.11 26.39
N ARG A 10 -55.93 -21.40 25.25
CA ARG A 10 -56.81 -20.22 24.99
C ARG A 10 -56.36 -18.75 25.25
N LYS A 11 -56.18 -18.06 24.11
CA LYS A 11 -56.99 -16.93 23.55
C LYS A 11 -56.93 -15.53 24.20
N SER A 12 -56.69 -14.54 23.31
CA SER A 12 -57.49 -13.32 23.08
C SER A 12 -56.91 -11.96 23.51
N THR A 13 -56.86 -11.05 22.53
CA THR A 13 -57.20 -9.59 22.59
C THR A 13 -56.38 -8.70 23.55
N SER A 14 -56.07 -7.42 23.31
CA SER A 14 -56.43 -6.40 22.32
C SER A 14 -55.56 -5.17 22.62
N PHE A 15 -55.20 -4.41 21.58
CA PHE A 15 -55.42 -2.96 21.48
C PHE A 15 -54.91 -2.04 22.62
N PHE A 16 -53.84 -1.27 22.38
CA PHE A 16 -53.77 0.16 22.74
C PHE A 16 -52.73 0.90 21.88
N HIS A 17 -53.20 1.91 21.14
CA HIS A 17 -52.37 3.00 20.61
C HIS A 17 -51.99 3.96 21.75
N ARG A 18 -50.76 4.47 21.76
CA ARG A 18 -50.41 5.79 22.33
C ARG A 18 -49.04 6.27 21.84
N PRO A 19 -48.78 7.59 21.86
CA PRO A 19 -48.15 8.31 20.75
C PRO A 19 -46.75 8.81 21.10
N LYS A 20 -46.05 9.29 20.08
CA LYS A 20 -44.80 10.02 20.20
C LYS A 20 -44.95 11.27 21.08
N LYS A 21 -44.00 11.47 22.00
CA LYS A 21 -43.63 12.79 22.54
C LYS A 21 -42.15 13.06 22.24
N LYS A 22 -41.91 14.18 21.56
CA LYS A 22 -40.65 14.93 21.56
C LYS A 22 -40.45 15.51 22.97
N ASP A 23 -39.18 15.68 23.36
CA ASP A 23 -38.56 16.84 24.02
C ASP A 23 -37.11 16.39 24.36
N GLU A 24 -36.11 16.84 23.58
CA GLU A 24 -35.25 18.01 23.85
C GLU A 24 -34.02 17.66 24.71
N LYS A 25 -32.92 17.39 23.98
CA LYS A 25 -31.56 17.92 24.16
C LYS A 25 -30.94 17.91 25.56
N ASP A 26 -29.97 17.02 25.75
CA ASP A 26 -28.77 17.34 26.53
C ASP A 26 -27.49 16.76 25.91
N LYS A 27 -26.44 17.58 26.00
CA LYS A 27 -25.13 17.48 25.34
C LYS A 27 -24.15 16.53 26.06
N LYS A 28 -23.12 16.14 25.29
CA LYS A 28 -21.80 15.54 25.65
C LYS A 28 -21.78 14.00 25.61
N ALA A 29 -20.83 13.32 24.96
CA ALA A 29 -19.51 13.72 24.50
C ALA A 29 -19.21 13.13 23.10
N SER A 30 -18.79 14.01 22.20
CA SER A 30 -18.09 13.71 20.95
C SER A 30 -16.62 13.39 21.22
N THR A 31 -15.97 12.70 20.26
CA THR A 31 -14.52 12.64 19.93
C THR A 31 -13.95 11.21 20.09
N LEU A 32 -13.33 10.54 19.11
CA LEU A 32 -12.97 10.83 17.71
C LEU A 32 -12.57 9.51 17.02
N PRO A 33 -13.10 9.22 15.83
CA PRO A 33 -12.25 8.81 14.71
C PRO A 33 -12.60 9.69 13.51
N GLY A 34 -11.63 10.45 12.97
CA GLY A 34 -11.89 11.27 11.77
C GLY A 34 -11.01 12.50 11.56
N LEU A 35 -10.08 12.80 12.46
CA LEU A 35 -9.22 14.00 12.30
C LEU A 35 -8.20 13.84 11.15
N SER A 36 -7.77 12.61 10.83
CA SER A 36 -6.72 12.35 9.82
C SER A 36 -7.23 12.37 8.38
N GLU A 37 -8.44 11.85 8.12
CA GLU A 37 -9.11 11.93 6.81
C GLU A 37 -9.46 13.37 6.45
N GLY A 38 -9.89 14.15 7.45
CA GLY A 38 -10.30 15.55 7.29
C GLY A 38 -9.16 16.46 6.84
N ILE A 39 -7.94 16.28 7.37
CA ILE A 39 -6.82 17.19 7.06
C ILE A 39 -6.31 17.00 5.62
N ALA A 40 -6.18 15.77 5.14
CA ALA A 40 -5.77 15.50 3.75
C ALA A 40 -6.87 15.87 2.74
N GLY A 41 -8.14 15.61 3.09
CA GLY A 41 -9.29 16.04 2.30
C GLY A 41 -9.39 17.56 2.18
N MET A 42 -9.21 18.29 3.28
CA MET A 42 -9.25 19.77 3.33
C MET A 42 -8.06 20.42 2.60
N ALA A 43 -6.86 19.83 2.69
CA ALA A 43 -5.69 20.32 1.96
C ALA A 43 -5.89 20.21 0.45
N MET A 44 -6.52 19.15 -0.05
CA MET A 44 -6.79 18.95 -1.48
C MET A 44 -7.89 19.86 -2.03
N GLU A 45 -8.86 20.25 -1.19
CA GLU A 45 -10.00 21.11 -1.60
C GLU A 45 -9.60 22.58 -1.76
N SER A 46 -8.49 23.00 -1.12
CA SER A 46 -7.96 24.36 -1.17
C SER A 46 -6.92 24.59 -2.28
N MET A 47 -6.51 23.52 -2.99
CA MET A 47 -5.53 23.62 -4.08
C MET A 47 -6.16 24.15 -5.36
N SER A 48 -5.41 25.00 -6.07
CA SER A 48 -5.78 25.45 -7.40
C SER A 48 -5.74 24.31 -8.43
N GLN A 49 -6.42 24.51 -9.56
CA GLN A 49 -6.40 23.55 -10.67
C GLN A 49 -4.99 23.26 -11.19
N TRP A 50 -4.12 24.27 -11.21
CA TRP A 50 -2.73 24.13 -11.62
C TRP A 50 -1.96 23.21 -10.65
N GLU A 51 -2.04 23.45 -9.34
CA GLU A 51 -1.34 22.63 -8.35
C GLU A 51 -1.83 21.18 -8.32
N VAL A 52 -3.15 20.97 -8.51
CA VAL A 52 -3.71 19.62 -8.61
C VAL A 52 -3.16 18.89 -9.85
N ASN A 53 -3.04 19.58 -10.99
CA ASN A 53 -2.47 18.99 -12.20
C ASN A 53 -0.97 18.69 -12.03
N GLU A 54 -0.20 19.57 -11.39
CA GLU A 54 1.22 19.34 -11.12
C GLU A 54 1.44 18.09 -10.25
N LYS A 55 0.72 17.98 -9.13
CA LYS A 55 0.76 16.77 -8.29
C LYS A 55 0.28 15.52 -9.01
N PHE A 56 -0.67 15.67 -9.93
CA PHE A 56 -1.16 14.56 -10.73
C PHE A 56 -0.09 14.04 -11.70
N GLU A 57 0.68 14.91 -12.35
CA GLU A 57 1.81 14.46 -13.19
C GLU A 57 2.87 13.73 -12.35
N ILE A 58 3.22 14.25 -11.17
CA ILE A 58 4.14 13.56 -10.23
C ILE A 58 3.62 12.16 -9.87
N MET A 59 2.33 12.04 -9.58
CA MET A 59 1.69 10.75 -9.30
C MET A 59 1.77 9.81 -10.50
N LEU A 60 1.54 10.29 -11.72
CA LEU A 60 1.63 9.48 -12.95
C LEU A 60 3.04 9.01 -13.24
N ASP A 61 4.04 9.86 -13.02
CA ASP A 61 5.45 9.54 -13.19
C ASP A 61 5.89 8.45 -12.19
N ASN A 62 5.40 8.55 -10.95
CA ASN A 62 5.62 7.56 -9.91
C ASN A 62 5.00 6.18 -10.18
N LEU A 63 4.06 6.08 -11.13
CA LEU A 63 3.43 4.81 -11.52
C LEU A 63 4.12 4.12 -12.71
N ASN A 64 5.22 4.68 -13.24
CA ASN A 64 5.95 4.15 -14.39
C ASN A 64 5.07 3.85 -15.62
N LEU A 65 4.10 4.72 -15.92
CA LEU A 65 3.19 4.54 -17.06
C LEU A 65 3.81 5.06 -18.36
N THR A 66 3.51 4.42 -19.49
CA THR A 66 3.85 4.96 -20.82
C THR A 66 2.97 6.17 -21.15
N GLU A 67 3.41 7.03 -22.07
CA GLU A 67 2.65 8.23 -22.46
C GLU A 67 1.25 7.89 -23.02
N GLU A 68 1.10 6.76 -23.70
CA GLU A 68 -0.19 6.26 -24.20
C GLU A 68 -1.15 5.94 -23.04
N LYS A 69 -0.62 5.45 -21.92
CA LYS A 69 -1.40 5.13 -20.70
C LYS A 69 -1.65 6.37 -19.84
N LYS A 70 -0.75 7.36 -19.84
CA LYS A 70 -0.95 8.64 -19.14
C LYS A 70 -2.01 9.51 -19.81
N LYS A 71 -2.06 9.54 -21.15
CA LYS A 71 -3.00 10.37 -21.93
C LYS A 71 -4.47 10.28 -21.48
N PRO A 72 -5.09 9.10 -21.32
CA PRO A 72 -6.47 9.01 -20.83
C PRO A 72 -6.62 9.45 -19.36
N LEU A 73 -5.58 9.32 -18.53
CA LEU A 73 -5.61 9.76 -17.13
C LEU A 73 -5.57 11.28 -17.02
N ARG A 74 -4.82 11.96 -17.90
CA ARG A 74 -4.77 13.43 -17.97
C ARG A 74 -6.11 14.07 -18.36
N GLN A 75 -6.93 13.34 -19.12
CA GLN A 75 -8.25 13.75 -19.57
C GLN A 75 -9.35 13.61 -18.50
N LYS A 76 -9.05 12.98 -17.36
CA LYS A 76 -10.02 12.84 -16.26
C LYS A 76 -10.40 14.19 -15.65
N GLY A 77 -11.62 14.25 -15.11
CA GLY A 77 -12.14 15.44 -14.45
C GLY A 77 -11.38 15.80 -13.17
N MET A 78 -11.48 17.06 -12.73
CA MET A 78 -10.76 17.55 -11.55
C MET A 78 -11.09 16.77 -10.28
N GLU A 79 -12.36 16.41 -10.07
CA GLU A 79 -12.77 15.64 -8.89
C GLU A 79 -12.21 14.22 -8.90
N GLU A 80 -12.09 13.58 -10.07
CA GLU A 80 -11.43 12.28 -10.19
C GLU A 80 -9.92 12.39 -9.90
N LYS A 81 -9.25 13.43 -10.42
CA LYS A 81 -7.83 13.71 -10.12
C LYS A 81 -7.59 13.91 -8.64
N LYS A 82 -8.40 14.74 -7.98
CA LYS A 82 -8.34 14.92 -6.52
C LYS A 82 -8.59 13.61 -5.78
N ALA A 83 -9.56 12.80 -6.20
CA ALA A 83 -9.84 11.50 -5.58
C ALA A 83 -8.64 10.54 -5.68
N MET A 84 -8.00 10.47 -6.84
CA MET A 84 -6.78 9.67 -7.03
C MET A 84 -5.62 10.16 -6.14
N LEU A 85 -5.42 11.48 -6.06
CA LEU A 85 -4.38 12.06 -5.20
C LEU A 85 -4.66 11.84 -3.70
N ARG A 86 -5.92 11.93 -3.26
CA ARG A 86 -6.30 11.60 -1.87
C ARG A 86 -5.99 10.14 -1.55
N MET A 87 -6.28 9.23 -2.48
CA MET A 87 -5.96 7.81 -2.33
C MET A 87 -4.45 7.57 -2.22
N GLN A 88 -3.65 8.24 -3.06
CA GLN A 88 -2.18 8.16 -2.98
C GLN A 88 -1.65 8.68 -1.65
N LEU A 89 -2.08 9.87 -1.20
CA LEU A 89 -1.67 10.43 0.08
C LEU A 89 -2.03 9.53 1.26
N ASN A 90 -3.18 8.87 1.20
CA ASN A 90 -3.59 7.91 2.23
C ASN A 90 -2.71 6.64 2.18
N ALA A 91 -2.34 6.16 1.00
CA ALA A 91 -1.42 5.03 0.85
C ALA A 91 -0.02 5.35 1.38
N ASP A 92 0.48 6.55 1.12
CA ASP A 92 1.77 7.04 1.62
C ASP A 92 1.75 7.25 3.15
N LYS A 93 0.60 7.63 3.73
CA LYS A 93 0.46 7.76 5.20
C LYS A 93 0.40 6.44 5.94
N ILE A 94 0.02 5.35 5.28
CA ILE A 94 0.04 4.00 5.86
C ILE A 94 1.48 3.46 5.93
N GLU A 95 2.45 4.15 5.31
CA GLU A 95 3.88 3.79 5.44
C GLU A 95 4.33 3.86 6.90
N VAL A 96 4.37 2.69 7.53
CA VAL A 96 5.09 2.47 8.77
C VAL A 96 6.57 2.58 8.42
N GLY A 97 7.38 3.27 9.23
CA GLY A 97 8.82 3.49 8.95
C GLY A 97 9.64 2.22 8.70
N SER A 98 9.10 1.02 8.98
CA SER A 98 9.65 -0.28 8.58
C SER A 98 9.71 -0.51 7.08
N ASP A 99 8.90 0.20 6.29
CA ASP A 99 8.75 0.03 4.84
C ASP A 99 9.68 0.94 4.03
N HIS A 100 10.54 1.71 4.71
CA HIS A 100 11.51 2.59 4.08
C HIS A 100 12.62 1.80 3.38
N PRO A 101 13.10 2.21 2.18
CA PRO A 101 14.16 1.49 1.46
C PRO A 101 15.42 1.27 2.32
N ALA A 102 15.84 2.31 3.04
CA ALA A 102 17.00 2.25 3.95
C ALA A 102 16.88 1.15 5.03
N ALA A 103 15.70 0.96 5.61
CA ALA A 103 15.48 -0.07 6.62
C ALA A 103 15.63 -1.49 6.04
N PHE A 104 15.22 -1.69 4.78
CA PHE A 104 15.47 -2.95 4.08
C PHE A 104 16.94 -3.13 3.72
N LEU A 105 17.64 -2.06 3.33
CA LEU A 105 19.08 -2.12 3.06
C LEU A 105 19.87 -2.52 4.30
N GLU A 106 19.57 -1.96 5.47
CA GLU A 106 20.22 -2.33 6.72
C GLU A 106 20.01 -3.81 7.05
N LYS A 107 18.78 -4.31 6.89
CA LYS A 107 18.45 -5.73 7.07
C LYS A 107 19.23 -6.63 6.10
N LEU A 108 19.29 -6.28 4.82
CA LEU A 108 20.03 -7.05 3.81
C LEU A 108 21.55 -7.02 4.04
N LYS A 109 22.08 -5.92 4.61
CA LYS A 109 23.50 -5.80 4.95
C LYS A 109 23.89 -6.63 6.18
N ASN A 110 22.93 -7.14 6.96
CA ASN A 110 23.21 -7.96 8.13
C ASN A 110 23.80 -9.34 7.71
N PRO A 111 25.06 -9.66 8.09
CA PRO A 111 25.68 -10.94 7.73
C PRO A 111 24.98 -12.16 8.34
N GLU A 112 24.26 -11.98 9.45
CA GLU A 112 23.53 -13.04 10.15
C GLU A 112 22.19 -13.37 9.48
N LEU A 113 21.74 -12.58 8.50
CA LEU A 113 20.45 -12.79 7.84
C LEU A 113 20.46 -14.09 7.01
N GLN A 114 19.78 -15.14 7.47
CA GLN A 114 19.80 -16.46 6.82
C GLN A 114 18.44 -17.18 6.93
N GLY A 115 18.22 -18.22 6.11
CA GLY A 115 17.06 -19.09 6.23
C GLY A 115 15.71 -18.38 6.10
N GLU A 116 14.81 -18.65 7.04
CA GLU A 116 13.43 -18.15 7.02
C GLU A 116 13.33 -16.63 7.14
N GLU A 117 14.16 -16.01 8.00
CA GLU A 117 14.18 -14.55 8.17
C GLU A 117 14.52 -13.84 6.86
N ARG A 118 15.54 -14.36 6.14
CA ARG A 118 15.89 -13.86 4.80
C ARG A 118 14.72 -13.97 3.84
N LEU A 119 14.05 -15.12 3.82
CA LEU A 119 12.92 -15.36 2.94
C LEU A 119 11.76 -14.38 3.21
N GLU A 120 11.45 -14.09 4.47
CA GLU A 120 10.40 -13.14 4.84
C GLU A 120 10.74 -11.72 4.39
N ILE A 121 11.98 -11.28 4.59
CA ILE A 121 12.44 -9.96 4.14
C ILE A 121 12.35 -9.85 2.62
N LEU A 122 12.76 -10.89 1.88
CA LEU A 122 12.66 -10.90 0.41
C LEU A 122 11.21 -10.89 -0.08
N LYS A 123 10.29 -11.61 0.57
CA LYS A 123 8.86 -11.57 0.23
C LYS A 123 8.28 -10.17 0.43
N SER A 124 8.57 -9.56 1.57
CA SER A 124 8.12 -8.19 1.88
C SER A 124 8.71 -7.19 0.89
N LEU A 125 10.01 -7.27 0.62
CA LEU A 125 10.69 -6.42 -0.35
C LEU A 125 10.12 -6.56 -1.75
N LYS A 126 9.79 -7.79 -2.20
CA LYS A 126 9.14 -8.02 -3.49
C LYS A 126 7.80 -7.29 -3.59
N VAL A 127 7.00 -7.29 -2.53
CA VAL A 127 5.73 -6.54 -2.49
C VAL A 127 6.02 -5.05 -2.66
N LEU A 128 6.95 -4.50 -1.87
CA LEU A 128 7.32 -3.08 -1.91
C LEU A 128 7.84 -2.66 -3.29
N LEU A 129 8.77 -3.41 -3.88
CA LEU A 129 9.30 -3.16 -5.22
C LEU A 129 8.23 -3.21 -6.32
N THR A 130 7.07 -3.85 -6.07
CA THR A 130 5.98 -3.94 -7.06
C THR A 130 4.92 -2.86 -6.83
N SER A 131 4.65 -2.47 -5.58
CA SER A 131 3.52 -1.62 -5.24
C SER A 131 3.90 -0.20 -4.85
N LYS A 132 5.16 0.07 -4.49
CA LYS A 132 5.61 1.40 -4.12
C LYS A 132 5.90 2.26 -5.36
N PRO A 133 5.81 3.60 -5.22
CA PRO A 133 6.21 4.53 -6.27
C PRO A 133 7.61 4.26 -6.84
N VAL A 134 7.84 4.62 -8.10
CA VAL A 134 9.16 4.55 -8.74
C VAL A 134 10.22 5.29 -7.92
N SER A 135 9.87 6.39 -7.25
CA SER A 135 10.77 7.11 -6.34
C SER A 135 11.33 6.22 -5.22
N TRP A 136 10.51 5.34 -4.63
CA TRP A 136 10.94 4.37 -3.63
C TRP A 136 11.97 3.39 -4.22
N VAL A 137 11.73 2.94 -5.45
CA VAL A 137 12.64 2.02 -6.16
C VAL A 137 13.95 2.70 -6.54
N LYS A 138 13.89 3.99 -6.94
CA LYS A 138 15.07 4.84 -7.17
C LYS A 138 15.91 4.98 -5.91
N GLU A 139 15.26 5.20 -4.76
CA GLU A 139 15.95 5.31 -3.47
C GLU A 139 16.54 3.98 -3.00
N PHE A 140 15.85 2.85 -3.24
CA PHE A 140 16.43 1.52 -3.03
C PHE A 140 17.69 1.30 -3.89
N GLY A 141 17.62 1.75 -5.16
CA GLY A 141 18.76 2.03 -6.02
C GLY A 141 19.71 0.87 -6.27
N GLU A 142 20.91 1.21 -6.74
CA GLU A 142 21.98 0.26 -7.07
C GLU A 142 22.48 -0.49 -5.83
N ASP A 143 22.55 0.17 -4.68
CA ASP A 143 22.94 -0.46 -3.42
C ASP A 143 22.03 -1.65 -3.07
N GLY A 144 20.72 -1.46 -3.23
CA GLY A 144 19.73 -2.50 -3.01
C GLY A 144 19.83 -3.63 -4.03
N LEU A 145 20.01 -3.29 -5.31
CA LEU A 145 20.24 -4.29 -6.35
C LEU A 145 21.51 -5.12 -6.07
N ASN A 146 22.60 -4.45 -5.68
CA ASN A 146 23.86 -5.10 -5.32
C ASN A 146 23.67 -6.06 -4.14
N MET A 147 22.88 -5.71 -3.13
CA MET A 147 22.56 -6.63 -2.03
C MET A 147 21.74 -7.83 -2.53
N LEU A 148 20.71 -7.62 -3.36
CA LEU A 148 19.92 -8.70 -3.95
C LEU A 148 20.78 -9.68 -4.75
N LEU A 149 21.73 -9.18 -5.53
CA LEU A 149 22.69 -10.00 -6.29
C LEU A 149 23.62 -10.79 -5.36
N LYS A 150 24.14 -10.19 -4.27
CA LYS A 150 24.94 -10.89 -3.27
C LYS A 150 24.16 -12.03 -2.62
N HIS A 151 22.92 -11.78 -2.22
CA HIS A 151 22.04 -12.82 -1.66
C HIS A 151 21.71 -13.91 -2.68
N LEU A 152 21.48 -13.55 -3.95
CA LEU A 152 21.24 -14.50 -5.04
C LEU A 152 22.44 -15.45 -5.20
N VAL A 153 23.65 -14.92 -5.32
CA VAL A 153 24.89 -15.71 -5.44
C VAL A 153 25.04 -16.65 -4.24
N HIS A 154 24.82 -16.15 -3.03
CA HIS A 154 24.87 -16.95 -1.81
C HIS A 154 23.88 -18.13 -1.83
N CYS A 155 22.65 -17.89 -2.30
CA CYS A 155 21.59 -18.90 -2.34
C CYS A 155 21.68 -19.84 -3.57
N CYS A 156 22.48 -19.54 -4.59
CA CYS A 156 22.58 -20.36 -5.82
C CYS A 156 23.09 -21.78 -5.56
N ASN A 157 24.08 -21.93 -4.68
CA ASN A 157 24.73 -23.22 -4.43
C ASN A 157 24.13 -24.01 -3.26
N ARG A 158 23.08 -23.46 -2.61
CA ARG A 158 22.42 -24.02 -1.43
C ARG A 158 21.03 -24.55 -1.80
N LYS A 159 20.78 -25.83 -1.53
CA LYS A 159 19.51 -26.49 -1.92
C LYS A 159 18.36 -26.06 -1.00
N GLU A 160 18.67 -25.91 0.28
CA GLU A 160 17.82 -25.41 1.36
C GLU A 160 17.33 -23.97 1.12
N GLU A 161 18.11 -23.15 0.42
CA GLU A 161 17.78 -21.76 0.09
C GLU A 161 17.02 -21.60 -1.24
N ARG A 162 16.40 -22.67 -1.76
CA ARG A 162 15.67 -22.62 -3.05
C ARG A 162 14.57 -21.56 -3.07
N GLN A 163 13.85 -21.39 -1.97
CA GLN A 163 12.78 -20.39 -1.89
C GLN A 163 13.34 -18.97 -1.86
N SER A 164 14.35 -18.71 -1.03
CA SER A 164 15.05 -17.42 -0.97
C SER A 164 15.64 -17.03 -2.33
N ARG A 165 16.25 -17.98 -3.04
CA ARG A 165 16.75 -17.78 -4.40
C ARG A 165 15.66 -17.33 -5.37
N LEU A 166 14.50 -17.98 -5.35
CA LEU A 166 13.37 -17.63 -6.21
C LEU A 166 12.82 -16.24 -5.87
N GLU A 167 12.69 -15.91 -4.60
CA GLU A 167 12.22 -14.58 -4.18
C GLU A 167 13.24 -13.48 -4.51
N CYS A 168 14.55 -13.73 -4.40
CA CYS A 168 15.58 -12.80 -4.88
C CYS A 168 15.39 -12.49 -6.37
N VAL A 169 15.21 -13.51 -7.22
CA VAL A 169 14.99 -13.31 -8.67
C VAL A 169 13.72 -12.50 -8.92
N LYS A 170 12.66 -12.72 -8.16
CA LYS A 170 11.42 -11.93 -8.25
C LYS A 170 11.63 -10.48 -7.82
N CYS A 171 12.41 -10.22 -6.77
CA CYS A 171 12.78 -8.87 -6.36
C CYS A 171 13.55 -8.16 -7.47
N ILE A 172 14.57 -8.81 -8.04
CA ILE A 172 15.37 -8.25 -9.14
C ILE A 172 14.48 -7.95 -10.35
N LYS A 173 13.59 -8.86 -10.73
CA LYS A 173 12.63 -8.62 -11.82
C LYS A 173 11.72 -7.41 -11.53
N ALA A 174 11.20 -7.30 -10.31
CA ALA A 174 10.36 -6.16 -9.91
C ALA A 174 11.14 -4.84 -9.96
N PHE A 175 12.40 -4.85 -9.50
CA PHE A 175 13.29 -3.70 -9.61
C PHE A 175 13.50 -3.29 -11.07
N MET A 176 13.89 -4.24 -11.94
CA MET A 176 14.12 -3.98 -13.37
C MET A 176 12.88 -3.46 -14.08
N ASN A 177 11.69 -3.96 -13.76
CA ASN A 177 10.45 -3.46 -14.37
C ASN A 177 10.20 -1.97 -14.09
N ASN A 178 10.73 -1.44 -12.99
CA ASN A 178 10.65 -0.02 -12.65
C ASN A 178 11.83 0.79 -13.20
N THR A 179 13.00 0.17 -13.38
CA THR A 179 14.22 0.85 -13.83
C THR A 179 14.52 0.74 -15.33
N VAL A 180 13.84 -0.11 -16.10
CA VAL A 180 13.99 -0.18 -17.58
C VAL A 180 13.58 1.14 -18.26
N SER A 181 12.87 2.03 -17.57
CA SER A 181 12.58 3.41 -17.99
C SER A 181 13.64 4.43 -17.56
N LEU A 182 14.60 4.04 -16.71
CA LEU A 182 15.59 4.91 -16.05
C LEU A 182 16.98 4.61 -16.60
N ASP A 183 17.16 4.91 -17.88
CA ASP A 183 18.47 5.12 -18.47
C ASP A 183 19.29 3.83 -18.70
N LEU A 184 19.05 3.23 -19.87
CA LEU A 184 20.03 2.38 -20.57
C LEU A 184 21.40 3.07 -20.73
N ASP A 185 21.45 4.40 -20.60
CA ASP A 185 22.66 5.22 -20.67
C ASP A 185 23.49 5.18 -19.37
N ASP A 186 22.87 5.00 -18.19
CA ASP A 186 23.59 4.96 -16.90
C ASP A 186 24.26 3.60 -16.64
N LEU A 187 23.65 2.51 -17.13
CA LEU A 187 24.22 1.15 -17.08
C LEU A 187 25.48 0.99 -17.94
N ALA A 188 25.62 1.77 -19.02
CA ALA A 188 26.84 1.78 -19.83
C ALA A 188 28.04 2.37 -19.06
N CYS A 189 27.80 3.23 -18.08
CA CYS A 189 28.84 3.86 -17.27
C CYS A 189 29.44 2.90 -16.21
N LEU A 190 28.66 1.91 -15.77
CA LEU A 190 29.06 0.90 -14.77
C LEU A 190 29.85 -0.28 -15.35
N VAL A 191 29.72 -0.56 -16.65
CA VAL A 191 30.41 -1.69 -17.31
C VAL A 191 31.79 -1.27 -17.88
N CYS A 192 32.08 0.04 -17.93
CA CYS A 192 33.31 0.60 -18.52
C CYS A 192 34.32 1.17 -17.50
N LYS A 193 34.27 0.75 -16.23
CA LYS A 193 35.33 1.07 -15.23
C LYS A 193 35.90 -0.18 -14.57
#